data_AF-A0A1F9WEA2-F1
#
_entry.id   AF-A0A1F9WEA2-F1
#
_cell.length_a   1.000
_cell.length_b   1.000
_cell.length_c   1.000
_cell.angle_alpha   90.00
_cell.angle_beta   90.00
_cell.angle_gamma   90.00
#
_symmetry.space_group_name_H-M   'P 1'
#
loop_
_entity.id
_entity.type
_entity.pdbx_description
1 polymer ?
#
loop_
_entity_poly.entity_id
_entity_poly.type
_entity_poly.pdbx_seq_one_letter_code
_entity_poly.pdbx_strand_id
1 'polypeptide(L)'
;MAADANKTLAEVTLSLDPRFWEAFPVMLANAAETGEFSAQAAMARLQAHEKENFKALLLLSAALYRSLGLRFAWAETAVAGFARGALNDYMVKFRENSVIKIAAEQLQPQNIRACFLTCFKKSVENIKTAAAAREQLGLEYALSRIFPPRQKQIFLKKLRGTPLTKMEKEYFSRVIRKKTLALANDDLHRMAIKILE
;
A
#
# COMPACT_ATOMS: atom_id res chain seq x y z
N MET A 1 -0.98 -16.87 -8.73
CA MET A 1 0.07 -17.03 -7.72
C MET A 1 0.40 -15.64 -7.20
N ALA A 2 0.13 -15.35 -5.93
CA ALA A 2 0.54 -14.07 -5.35
C ALA A 2 2.07 -14.04 -5.31
N ALA A 3 2.69 -13.04 -5.94
CA ALA A 3 4.13 -12.85 -5.86
C ALA A 3 4.50 -12.51 -4.42
N ASP A 4 5.35 -13.31 -3.77
CA ASP A 4 5.85 -13.02 -2.43
C ASP A 4 6.76 -11.79 -2.50
N ALA A 5 6.24 -10.62 -2.12
CA ALA A 5 6.95 -9.35 -2.20
C ALA A 5 8.27 -9.35 -1.42
N ASN A 6 8.34 -10.07 -0.29
CA ASN A 6 9.57 -10.19 0.50
C ASN A 6 10.63 -11.04 -0.21
N LYS A 7 10.19 -12.09 -0.91
CA LYS A 7 11.06 -12.89 -1.77
C LYS A 7 11.60 -12.05 -2.92
N THR A 8 10.76 -11.27 -3.60
CA THR A 8 11.20 -10.41 -4.70
C THR A 8 12.21 -9.34 -4.25
N LEU A 9 11.99 -8.70 -3.10
CA LEU A 9 12.94 -7.73 -2.55
C LEU A 9 14.29 -8.36 -2.16
N ALA A 10 14.26 -9.59 -1.65
CA ALA A 10 15.48 -10.37 -1.40
C ALA A 10 16.21 -10.70 -2.73
N GLU A 11 15.50 -11.23 -3.73
CA GLU A 11 16.06 -11.57 -5.04
C GLU A 11 16.68 -10.36 -5.77
N VAL A 12 16.06 -9.19 -5.70
CA VAL A 12 16.65 -7.95 -6.23
C VAL A 12 17.95 -7.58 -5.52
N THR A 13 18.03 -7.83 -4.21
CA THR A 13 19.27 -7.57 -3.46
C THR A 13 20.38 -8.52 -3.90
N LEU A 14 20.03 -9.77 -4.20
CA LEU A 14 20.95 -10.80 -4.71
C LEU A 14 21.38 -10.56 -6.15
N SER A 15 20.58 -9.86 -6.95
CA SER A 15 20.87 -9.71 -8.39
C SER A 15 22.12 -8.89 -8.67
N LEU A 16 22.56 -8.05 -7.71
CA LEU A 16 23.68 -7.12 -7.85
C LEU A 16 23.62 -6.29 -9.15
N ASP A 17 22.41 -6.07 -9.70
CA ASP A 17 22.21 -5.31 -10.93
C ASP A 17 21.80 -3.88 -10.55
N PRO A 18 22.58 -2.86 -10.94
CA PRO A 18 22.28 -1.47 -10.66
C PRO A 18 20.87 -1.06 -11.03
N ARG A 19 20.30 -1.59 -12.12
CA ARG A 19 18.96 -1.23 -12.58
C ARG A 19 17.87 -1.74 -11.64
N PHE A 20 18.04 -2.94 -11.10
CA PHE A 20 17.11 -3.47 -10.11
C PHE A 20 17.25 -2.74 -8.77
N TRP A 21 18.46 -2.32 -8.42
CA TRP A 21 18.71 -1.51 -7.22
C TRP A 21 18.18 -0.09 -7.33
N GLU A 22 18.25 0.53 -8.52
CA GLU A 22 17.60 1.81 -8.82
C GLU A 22 16.07 1.72 -8.73
N ALA A 23 15.48 0.58 -9.10
CA ALA A 23 14.05 0.31 -9.00
C ALA A 23 13.58 -0.10 -7.59
N PHE A 24 14.51 -0.51 -6.72
CA PHE A 24 14.22 -1.03 -5.38
C PHE A 24 13.31 -0.13 -4.54
N PRO A 25 13.50 1.21 -4.49
CA PRO A 25 12.62 2.08 -3.69
C PRO A 25 11.17 2.07 -4.15
N VAL A 26 10.89 1.84 -5.43
CA VAL A 26 9.52 1.69 -5.94
C VAL A 26 8.92 0.35 -5.52
N MET A 27 9.70 -0.72 -5.63
CA MET A 27 9.25 -2.07 -5.28
C MET A 27 8.95 -2.17 -3.78
N LEU A 28 9.80 -1.56 -2.96
CA LEU A 28 9.63 -1.47 -1.52
C LEU A 28 8.37 -0.68 -1.15
N ALA A 29 8.15 0.48 -1.76
CA ALA A 29 6.96 1.29 -1.50
C ALA A 29 5.68 0.52 -1.88
N ASN A 30 5.65 -0.14 -3.04
CA ASN A 30 4.50 -0.92 -3.48
C ASN A 30 4.21 -2.11 -2.55
N ALA A 31 5.25 -2.85 -2.14
CA ALA A 31 5.11 -3.97 -1.21
C ALA A 31 4.60 -3.55 0.17
N ALA A 32 5.00 -2.37 0.63
CA ALA A 32 4.54 -1.83 1.90
C ALA A 32 3.09 -1.34 1.84
N GLU A 33 2.69 -0.69 0.75
CA GLU A 33 1.30 -0.24 0.53
C GLU A 33 0.33 -1.43 0.39
N THR A 34 0.76 -2.58 -0.12
CA THR A 34 -0.07 -3.80 -0.17
C THR A 34 -0.12 -4.55 1.17
N GLY A 35 0.63 -4.10 2.19
CA GLY A 35 0.73 -4.77 3.49
C GLY A 35 1.56 -6.05 3.45
N GLU A 36 2.30 -6.30 2.37
CA GLU A 36 3.05 -7.54 2.14
C GLU A 36 4.51 -7.42 2.56
N PHE A 37 5.01 -6.22 2.85
CA PHE A 37 6.39 -5.98 3.27
C PHE A 37 6.64 -6.31 4.75
N SER A 38 7.67 -7.12 4.98
CA SER A 38 8.30 -7.33 6.28
C SER A 38 9.82 -7.39 6.12
N ALA A 39 10.52 -6.40 6.70
CA ALA A 39 11.98 -6.35 6.68
C ALA A 39 12.60 -7.63 7.27
N GLN A 40 12.01 -8.16 8.35
CA GLN A 40 12.48 -9.40 8.98
C GLN A 40 12.32 -10.61 8.05
N ALA A 41 11.18 -10.72 7.36
CA ALA A 41 10.92 -11.82 6.44
C ALA A 41 11.82 -11.78 5.19
N ALA A 42 12.09 -10.59 4.66
CA ALA A 42 13.01 -10.41 3.54
C ALA A 42 14.46 -10.73 3.96
N MET A 43 14.92 -10.21 5.10
CA MET A 43 16.28 -10.45 5.60
C MET A 43 16.52 -11.91 6.01
N ALA A 44 15.50 -12.64 6.46
CA ALA A 44 15.63 -14.06 6.80
C ALA A 44 16.07 -14.94 5.61
N ARG A 45 15.89 -14.45 4.37
CA ARG A 45 16.26 -15.13 3.13
C ARG A 45 17.68 -14.81 2.65
N LEU A 46 18.39 -13.95 3.37
CA LEU A 46 19.69 -13.41 2.96
C LEU A 46 20.83 -13.89 3.89
N GLN A 47 22.03 -13.99 3.35
CA GLN A 47 23.29 -14.21 4.06
C GLN A 47 23.79 -12.92 4.72
N ALA A 48 24.82 -13.01 5.57
CA ALA A 48 25.31 -11.86 6.34
C ALA A 48 25.69 -10.65 5.48
N HIS A 49 26.43 -10.84 4.38
CA HIS A 49 26.84 -9.76 3.48
C HIS A 49 25.67 -9.19 2.65
N GLU A 50 24.74 -10.05 2.24
CA GLU A 50 23.54 -9.67 1.50
C GLU A 50 22.57 -8.87 2.38
N LYS A 51 22.50 -9.19 3.68
CA LYS A 51 21.76 -8.39 4.66
C LYS A 51 22.30 -6.96 4.74
N GLU A 52 23.61 -6.75 4.65
CA GLU A 52 24.18 -5.40 4.65
C GLU A 52 23.80 -4.62 3.37
N ASN A 53 23.78 -5.28 2.21
CA ASN A 53 23.29 -4.67 0.98
C ASN A 53 21.79 -4.30 1.09
N PHE A 54 20.97 -5.20 1.64
CA PHE A 54 19.54 -4.95 1.87
C PHE A 54 19.32 -3.74 2.80
N LYS A 55 20.07 -3.68 3.90
CA LYS A 55 20.06 -2.55 4.85
C LYS A 55 20.43 -1.24 4.17
N ALA A 56 21.47 -1.24 3.34
CA ALA A 56 21.88 -0.08 2.57
C ALA A 56 20.78 0.38 1.60
N LEU A 57 20.12 -0.55 0.91
CA LEU A 57 18.98 -0.26 0.01
C LEU A 57 17.75 0.26 0.77
N LEU A 58 17.47 -0.24 1.98
CA LEU A 58 16.42 0.31 2.85
C LEU A 58 16.71 1.77 3.25
N LEU A 59 17.94 2.04 3.70
CA LEU A 59 18.36 3.40 4.07
C LEU A 59 18.33 4.35 2.88
N LEU A 60 18.81 3.89 1.72
CA LEU A 60 18.73 4.63 0.46
C LEU A 60 17.29 4.96 0.10
N SER A 61 16.38 4.00 0.22
CA SER A 61 14.95 4.20 -0.08
C SER A 61 14.31 5.21 0.87
N ALA A 62 14.55 5.08 2.17
CA ALA A 62 14.05 6.04 3.17
C ALA A 62 14.62 7.46 2.94
N ALA A 63 15.91 7.59 2.62
CA ALA A 63 16.53 8.87 2.28
C ALA A 63 15.92 9.49 1.01
N LEU A 64 15.66 8.67 -0.02
CA LEU A 64 14.99 9.12 -1.23
C LEU A 64 13.60 9.69 -0.91
N TYR A 65 12.77 8.95 -0.17
CA TYR A 65 11.42 9.38 0.19
C TYR A 65 11.44 10.73 0.91
N ARG A 66 12.31 10.86 1.92
CA ARG A 66 12.49 12.13 2.64
C ARG A 66 12.97 13.26 1.74
N SER A 67 13.88 12.98 0.80
CA SER A 67 14.36 13.98 -0.17
C SER A 67 13.26 14.48 -1.11
N LEU A 68 12.23 13.65 -1.34
CA LEU A 68 11.05 13.97 -2.13
C LEU A 68 9.89 14.55 -1.29
N GLY A 69 10.10 14.75 0.02
CA GLY A 69 9.06 15.22 0.93
C GLY A 69 8.00 14.16 1.28
N LEU A 70 8.22 12.90 0.92
CA LEU A 70 7.33 11.79 1.24
C LEU A 70 7.63 11.26 2.65
N ARG A 71 6.58 11.01 3.44
CA ARG A 71 6.69 10.44 4.79
C ARG A 71 5.84 9.18 4.88
N PHE A 72 6.52 8.04 4.97
CA PHE A 72 5.88 6.74 5.16
C PHE A 72 6.16 6.25 6.58
N ALA A 73 5.10 6.02 7.37
CA ALA A 73 5.26 5.53 8.75
C ALA A 73 5.99 4.17 8.81
N TRP A 74 5.73 3.28 7.84
CA TRP A 74 6.41 2.00 7.72
C TRP A 74 7.91 2.18 7.42
N ALA A 75 8.30 3.16 6.60
CA ALA A 75 9.69 3.37 6.24
C ALA A 75 10.49 3.89 7.43
N GLU A 76 9.90 4.81 8.20
CA GLU A 76 10.46 5.30 9.46
C GLU A 76 10.65 4.17 10.47
N THR A 77 9.68 3.26 10.58
CA THR A 77 9.76 2.09 11.46
C THR A 77 10.82 1.10 10.97
N ALA A 78 10.89 0.88 9.65
CA ALA A 78 11.85 -0.02 9.02
C ALA A 78 13.28 0.44 9.22
N VAL A 79 13.53 1.76 9.28
CA VAL A 79 14.88 2.32 9.51
C VAL A 79 15.15 2.78 10.95
N ALA A 80 14.20 2.61 11.88
CA ALA A 80 14.32 3.11 13.26
C ALA A 80 15.49 2.49 14.04
N GLY A 81 15.86 1.24 13.73
CA GLY A 81 16.99 0.53 14.36
C GLY A 81 18.37 0.88 13.79
N PHE A 82 18.45 1.77 12.79
CA PHE A 82 19.71 2.11 12.13
C PHE A 82 20.33 3.37 12.73
N ALA A 83 21.65 3.50 12.58
CA ALA A 83 22.36 4.69 13.01
C ALA A 83 21.82 5.93 12.28
N ARG A 84 21.41 6.96 13.04
CA ARG A 84 20.84 8.20 12.50
C ARG A 84 21.78 8.90 11.50
N GLY A 85 23.10 8.76 11.70
CA GLY A 85 24.13 9.23 10.77
C GLY A 85 24.05 8.58 9.39
N ALA A 86 23.83 7.27 9.33
CA ALA A 86 23.78 6.53 8.07
C ALA A 86 22.65 7.01 7.15
N LEU A 87 21.47 7.31 7.71
CA LEU A 87 20.36 7.86 6.94
C LEU A 87 20.68 9.27 6.42
N ASN A 88 21.30 10.11 7.27
CA ASN A 88 21.73 11.45 6.86
C ASN A 88 22.77 11.40 5.73
N ASP A 89 23.69 10.45 5.75
CA ASP A 89 24.70 10.30 4.70
C ASP A 89 24.07 10.06 3.33
N TYR A 90 23.06 9.18 3.25
CA TYR A 90 22.30 8.99 2.00
C TYR A 90 21.49 10.24 1.62
N MET A 91 20.92 10.96 2.59
CA MET A 91 20.19 12.21 2.32
C MET A 91 21.11 13.29 1.74
N VAL A 92 22.34 13.41 2.23
CA VAL A 92 23.35 14.32 1.67
C VAL A 92 23.68 13.90 0.24
N LYS A 93 23.89 12.60 -0.03
CA LYS A 93 24.14 12.11 -1.40
C LYS A 93 23.01 12.42 -2.38
N PHE A 94 21.75 12.31 -1.96
CA PHE A 94 20.60 12.71 -2.78
C PHE A 94 20.48 14.23 -3.00
N ARG A 95 21.00 15.04 -2.07
CA ARG A 95 21.02 16.51 -2.17
C ARG A 95 22.13 16.99 -3.09
N GLU A 96 23.32 16.43 -2.94
CA GLU A 96 24.52 16.79 -3.70
C GLU A 96 24.59 16.06 -5.05
N ASN A 97 23.68 15.12 -5.29
CA ASN A 97 23.68 14.24 -6.46
C ASN A 97 25.00 13.47 -6.60
N SER A 98 25.60 13.07 -5.48
CA SER A 98 26.86 12.34 -5.44
C SER A 98 26.63 10.83 -5.52
N VAL A 99 27.59 10.14 -6.13
CA VAL A 99 27.50 8.69 -6.40
C VAL A 99 27.28 7.90 -5.11
N ILE A 100 26.27 7.05 -5.12
CA ILE A 100 25.96 6.16 -4.01
C ILE A 100 26.60 4.80 -4.26
N LYS A 101 27.55 4.42 -3.41
CA LYS A 101 28.21 3.10 -3.47
C LYS A 101 27.52 2.13 -2.51
N ILE A 102 27.08 0.98 -3.03
CA ILE A 102 26.59 -0.15 -2.24
C ILE A 102 27.33 -1.38 -2.77
N ALA A 103 28.05 -2.10 -1.91
CA ALA A 103 28.99 -3.14 -2.32
C ALA A 103 29.94 -2.64 -3.44
N ALA A 104 30.02 -3.36 -4.56
CA ALA A 104 30.81 -2.99 -5.73
C ALA A 104 30.08 -2.02 -6.69
N GLU A 105 28.77 -1.83 -6.51
CA GLU A 105 27.93 -1.09 -7.44
C GLU A 105 27.89 0.40 -7.14
N GLN A 106 27.74 1.19 -8.22
CA GLN A 106 27.66 2.64 -8.18
C GLN A 106 26.32 3.10 -8.74
N LEU A 107 25.49 3.68 -7.88
CA LEU A 107 24.15 4.15 -8.22
C LEU A 107 24.15 5.68 -8.34
N GLN A 108 23.46 6.19 -9.36
CA GLN A 108 23.31 7.62 -9.57
C GLN A 108 22.00 8.10 -8.94
N PRO A 109 22.02 9.06 -7.99
CA PRO A 109 20.80 9.54 -7.32
C PRO A 109 19.70 10.00 -8.28
N GLN A 110 20.10 10.63 -9.39
CA GLN A 110 19.20 11.05 -10.47
C GLN A 110 18.44 9.91 -11.14
N ASN A 111 19.09 8.75 -11.39
CA ASN A 111 18.46 7.59 -12.01
C ASN A 111 17.43 6.98 -11.06
N ILE A 112 17.80 6.83 -9.78
CA ILE A 112 16.92 6.32 -8.74
C ILE A 112 15.69 7.23 -8.60
N ARG A 113 15.90 8.55 -8.57
CA ARG A 113 14.79 9.53 -8.49
C ARG A 113 13.89 9.47 -9.72
N ALA A 114 14.47 9.39 -10.93
CA ALA A 114 13.72 9.31 -12.18
C ALA A 114 12.91 8.00 -12.28
N CYS A 115 13.52 6.88 -11.91
CA CYS A 115 12.85 5.58 -11.83
C CYS A 115 11.68 5.63 -10.84
N PHE A 116 11.95 6.15 -9.63
CA PHE A 116 10.94 6.27 -8.59
C PHE A 116 9.75 7.13 -9.04
N LEU A 117 9.99 8.34 -9.54
CA LEU A 117 8.91 9.26 -9.94
C LEU A 117 8.07 8.72 -11.11
N THR A 118 8.71 8.08 -12.08
CA THR A 118 8.03 7.50 -13.25
C THR A 118 7.13 6.33 -12.87
N CYS A 119 7.64 5.41 -12.04
CA CYS A 119 6.92 4.20 -11.69
C CYS A 119 5.94 4.42 -10.52
N PHE A 120 6.27 5.28 -9.56
CA PHE A 120 5.41 5.57 -8.41
C PHE A 120 4.12 6.30 -8.82
N LYS A 121 4.19 7.29 -9.72
CA LYS A 121 2.98 7.95 -10.27
C LYS A 121 2.01 6.95 -10.91
N LYS A 122 2.54 6.04 -11.73
CA LYS A 122 1.76 4.98 -12.40
C LYS A 122 1.16 3.99 -11.37
N SER A 123 1.89 3.68 -10.30
CA SER A 123 1.40 2.79 -9.23
C SER A 123 0.29 3.42 -8.38
N VAL A 124 0.39 4.71 -8.03
CA VAL A 124 -0.63 5.42 -7.23
C VAL A 124 -1.93 5.55 -8.00
N GLU A 125 -1.87 5.82 -9.31
CA GLU A 125 -3.06 5.84 -10.17
C GLU A 125 -3.71 4.45 -10.27
N ASN A 126 -2.91 3.40 -10.45
CA ASN A 126 -3.37 2.01 -10.53
C ASN A 126 -3.92 1.47 -9.19
N ILE A 127 -3.30 1.81 -8.05
CA ILE A 127 -3.74 1.39 -6.71
C ILE A 127 -5.04 2.11 -6.35
N LYS A 128 -5.19 3.39 -6.66
CA LYS A 128 -6.47 4.09 -6.45
C LYS A 128 -7.61 3.47 -7.26
N THR A 129 -7.33 3.04 -8.50
CA THR A 129 -8.34 2.34 -9.33
C THR A 129 -8.61 0.92 -8.82
N ALA A 130 -7.58 0.17 -8.42
CA ALA A 130 -7.73 -1.20 -7.93
C ALA A 130 -8.35 -1.27 -6.53
N ALA A 131 -8.01 -0.35 -5.62
CA ALA A 131 -8.60 -0.22 -4.29
C ALA A 131 -10.07 0.22 -4.40
N ALA A 132 -10.39 1.21 -5.25
CA ALA A 132 -11.77 1.58 -5.53
C ALA A 132 -12.56 0.42 -6.14
N ALA A 133 -11.97 -0.34 -7.08
CA ALA A 133 -12.61 -1.54 -7.64
C ALA A 133 -12.79 -2.66 -6.60
N ARG A 134 -11.83 -2.88 -5.70
CA ARG A 134 -11.88 -3.91 -4.65
C ARG A 134 -12.86 -3.53 -3.53
N GLU A 135 -12.90 -2.27 -3.16
CA GLU A 135 -13.89 -1.71 -2.22
C GLU A 135 -15.28 -1.77 -2.83
N GLN A 136 -15.42 -1.48 -4.12
CA GLN A 136 -16.70 -1.56 -4.83
C GLN A 136 -17.18 -3.00 -5.00
N LEU A 137 -16.28 -3.96 -5.27
CA LEU A 137 -16.58 -5.39 -5.30
C LEU A 137 -16.90 -5.95 -3.90
N GLY A 138 -16.17 -5.52 -2.87
CA GLY A 138 -16.41 -5.91 -1.47
C GLY A 138 -17.73 -5.34 -0.93
N LEU A 139 -18.01 -4.07 -1.22
CA LEU A 139 -19.27 -3.42 -0.88
C LEU A 139 -20.44 -4.04 -1.66
N GLU A 140 -20.27 -4.31 -2.95
CA GLU A 140 -21.32 -4.94 -3.75
C GLU A 140 -21.64 -6.36 -3.25
N TYR A 141 -20.63 -7.13 -2.86
CA TYR A 141 -20.80 -8.44 -2.25
C TYR A 141 -21.53 -8.35 -0.90
N ALA A 142 -21.07 -7.47 0.00
CA ALA A 142 -21.69 -7.25 1.31
C ALA A 142 -23.15 -6.79 1.19
N LEU A 143 -23.44 -5.84 0.28
CA LEU A 143 -24.80 -5.39 0.00
C LEU A 143 -25.68 -6.52 -0.51
N SER A 144 -25.14 -7.43 -1.32
CA SER A 144 -25.90 -8.57 -1.88
C SER A 144 -26.21 -9.64 -0.83
N ARG A 145 -25.45 -9.71 0.27
CA ARG A 145 -25.74 -10.60 1.42
C ARG A 145 -26.91 -10.08 2.27
N ILE A 146 -27.09 -8.76 2.36
CA ILE A 146 -28.09 -8.13 3.22
C ILE A 146 -29.38 -7.76 2.44
N PHE A 147 -29.22 -7.37 1.18
CA PHE A 147 -30.29 -6.90 0.32
C PHE A 147 -30.46 -7.80 -0.91
N PRO A 148 -31.62 -8.44 -1.07
CA PRO A 148 -32.03 -9.03 -2.35
C PRO A 148 -31.96 -8.01 -3.50
N PRO A 149 -31.85 -8.45 -4.76
CA PRO A 149 -31.58 -7.58 -5.91
C PRO A 149 -32.46 -6.33 -5.99
N ARG A 150 -33.78 -6.49 -5.79
CA ARG A 150 -34.75 -5.38 -5.81
C ARG A 150 -34.58 -4.40 -4.64
N GLN A 151 -34.24 -4.91 -3.45
CA GLN A 151 -33.96 -4.05 -2.29
C GLN A 151 -32.65 -3.28 -2.48
N LYS A 152 -31.60 -3.93 -3.01
CA LYS A 152 -30.30 -3.32 -3.32
C LYS A 152 -30.45 -2.17 -4.31
N GLN A 153 -31.24 -2.35 -5.37
CA GLN A 153 -31.52 -1.30 -6.35
C GLN A 153 -32.19 -0.06 -5.72
N ILE A 154 -33.23 -0.25 -4.90
CA ILE A 154 -33.96 0.85 -4.26
C ILE A 154 -33.07 1.55 -3.22
N PHE A 155 -32.28 0.79 -2.45
CA PHE A 155 -31.29 1.32 -1.51
C PHE A 155 -30.26 2.22 -2.21
N LEU A 156 -29.66 1.73 -3.31
CA LEU A 156 -28.69 2.49 -4.08
C LEU A 156 -29.29 3.71 -4.79
N LYS A 157 -30.53 3.62 -5.30
CA LYS A 157 -31.26 4.79 -5.81
C LYS A 157 -31.42 5.86 -4.73
N LYS A 158 -31.79 5.47 -3.51
CA LYS A 158 -31.94 6.39 -2.38
C LYS A 158 -30.61 7.04 -1.98
N LEU A 159 -29.53 6.27 -1.93
CA LEU A 159 -28.18 6.74 -1.63
C LEU A 159 -27.68 7.77 -2.66
N ARG A 160 -27.96 7.55 -3.95
CA ARG A 160 -27.59 8.46 -5.06
C ARG A 160 -28.51 9.67 -5.21
N GLY A 161 -29.48 9.87 -4.32
CA GLY A 161 -30.45 10.96 -4.41
C GLY A 161 -31.42 10.86 -5.59
N THR A 162 -31.51 9.70 -6.26
CA THR A 162 -32.42 9.49 -7.40
C THR A 162 -33.86 9.44 -6.89
N PRO A 163 -34.84 10.09 -7.54
CA PRO A 163 -36.23 10.08 -7.09
C PRO A 163 -36.79 8.66 -7.10
N LEU A 164 -37.35 8.25 -5.95
CA LEU A 164 -38.09 7.01 -5.81
C LEU A 164 -39.55 7.21 -6.21
N THR A 165 -40.12 6.25 -6.92
CA THR A 165 -41.56 6.19 -7.20
C THR A 165 -42.38 6.01 -5.91
N LYS A 166 -43.70 6.26 -5.97
CA LYS A 166 -44.61 6.06 -4.82
C LYS A 166 -44.47 4.66 -4.21
N MET A 167 -44.44 3.62 -5.05
CA MET A 167 -44.27 2.24 -4.61
C MET A 167 -42.88 1.96 -4.01
N GLU A 168 -41.81 2.50 -4.62
CA GLU A 168 -40.45 2.33 -4.08
C GLU A 168 -40.27 3.05 -2.75
N LYS A 169 -40.89 4.22 -2.54
CA LYS A 169 -40.88 4.93 -1.26
C LYS A 169 -41.57 4.12 -0.15
N GLU A 170 -42.73 3.55 -0.44
CA GLU A 170 -43.45 2.70 0.51
C GLU A 170 -42.65 1.44 0.84
N TYR A 171 -42.10 0.77 -0.18
CA TYR A 171 -41.29 -0.42 -0.01
C TYR A 171 -40.00 -0.14 0.78
N PHE A 172 -39.35 1.00 0.51
CA PHE A 172 -38.20 1.47 1.28
C PHE A 172 -38.57 1.64 2.76
N SER A 173 -39.65 2.35 3.06
CA SER A 173 -40.09 2.62 4.43
C SER A 173 -40.45 1.35 5.20
N ARG A 174 -41.13 0.39 4.56
CA ARG A 174 -41.62 -0.84 5.22
C ARG A 174 -40.52 -1.89 5.42
N VAL A 175 -39.61 -2.03 4.45
CA VAL A 175 -38.68 -3.17 4.38
C VAL A 175 -37.22 -2.75 4.53
N ILE A 176 -36.78 -1.80 3.71
CA ILE A 176 -35.35 -1.46 3.61
C ILE A 176 -34.90 -0.63 4.82
N ARG A 177 -35.74 0.30 5.27
CA ARG A 177 -35.43 1.23 6.37
C ARG A 177 -35.01 0.53 7.66
N LYS A 178 -35.70 -0.55 8.02
CA LYS A 178 -35.40 -1.33 9.24
C LYS A 178 -33.99 -1.93 9.18
N LYS A 179 -33.62 -2.51 8.02
CA LYS A 179 -32.27 -3.05 7.79
C LYS A 179 -31.22 -1.94 7.79
N THR A 180 -31.51 -0.80 7.16
CA THR A 180 -30.59 0.35 7.15
C THR A 180 -30.35 0.89 8.55
N LEU A 181 -31.40 1.00 9.38
CA LEU A 181 -31.26 1.41 10.78
C LEU A 181 -30.42 0.41 11.60
N ALA A 182 -30.61 -0.89 11.38
CA ALA A 182 -29.79 -1.91 12.03
C ALA A 182 -28.32 -1.83 11.61
N LEU A 183 -28.03 -1.63 10.32
CA LEU A 183 -26.67 -1.44 9.82
C LEU A 183 -26.01 -0.16 10.33
N ALA A 184 -26.80 0.87 10.65
CA ALA A 184 -26.33 2.13 11.21
C ALA A 184 -26.16 2.09 12.74
N ASN A 185 -26.42 0.94 13.38
CA ASN A 185 -26.22 0.79 14.82
C ASN A 185 -24.78 0.39 15.12
N ASP A 186 -24.04 1.29 15.77
CA ASP A 186 -22.62 1.10 16.08
C ASP A 186 -22.35 -0.07 17.04
N ASP A 187 -23.26 -0.33 17.99
CA ASP A 187 -23.12 -1.44 18.93
C ASP A 187 -23.23 -2.79 18.23
N LEU A 188 -24.21 -2.94 17.33
CA LEU A 188 -24.38 -4.13 16.51
C LEU A 188 -23.16 -4.35 15.60
N HIS A 189 -22.59 -3.27 15.05
CA HIS A 189 -21.36 -3.35 14.27
C HIS A 189 -20.18 -3.87 15.09
N ARG A 190 -19.96 -3.33 16.31
CA ARG A 190 -18.91 -3.79 17.23
C ARG A 190 -19.09 -5.25 17.64
N MET A 191 -20.33 -5.66 17.92
CA MET A 191 -20.65 -7.05 18.23
C MET A 191 -20.32 -7.99 17.07
N ALA A 192 -20.64 -7.59 15.83
CA ALA A 192 -20.34 -8.39 14.64
C ALA A 192 -18.82 -8.56 14.43
N ILE A 193 -18.02 -7.52 14.68
CA ILE A 193 -16.55 -7.61 14.63
C ILE A 193 -16.04 -8.61 15.65
N LYS A 194 -16.47 -8.48 16.92
CA LYS A 194 -15.99 -9.31 18.03
C LYS A 194 -16.29 -10.80 17.88
N ILE A 195 -17.33 -11.17 17.12
CA ILE A 195 -17.69 -12.57 16.86
C ILE A 195 -16.84 -13.17 15.71
N LEU A 196 -16.25 -12.33 14.86
CA LEU A 196 -15.42 -12.76 13.73
C LEU A 196 -13.91 -12.78 14.04
N GLU A 197 -13.52 -12.23 15.18
CA GLU A 197 -12.17 -12.35 15.80
C GLU A 197 -12.03 -13.69 16.53
#